data_AF-A0A7X7LFB3-F1
#
_entry.id   AF-A0A7X7LFB3-F1
#
_cell.length_a   1.000
_cell.length_b   1.000
_cell.length_c   1.000
_cell.angle_alpha   90.00
_cell.angle_beta   90.00
_cell.angle_gamma   90.00
#
_symmetry.space_group_name_H-M   'P 1'
#
loop_
_entity.id
_entity.type
_entity.pdbx_description
1 polymer ?
#
loop_
_entity_poly.entity_id
_entity_poly.type
_entity_poly.pdbx_seq_one_letter_code
_entity_poly.pdbx_strand_id
1 'polypeptide(L)'
;YDSLCWGITASDGPGETYNFGDKKFHAYAGRGTSGKEYNYFDDGTIAPYASLSSIPFTPEIVIPTIRSMIDKNGKGIWGRYGFYDSINNTVNWVNNDFIGIDQGIMLLMIENFRTGLIWDYVMKDPVIQSGLGKLGFEYLKQ
;
A
#
# COMPACT_ATOMS: atom_id res chain seq x y z
N TYR A 1 -8.00 -8.27 -9.45
CA TYR A 1 -8.87 -7.53 -8.52
C TYR A 1 -9.97 -8.42 -8.00
N ASP A 2 -10.17 -8.42 -6.69
CA ASP A 2 -11.39 -8.90 -6.03
C ASP A 2 -11.47 -8.22 -4.64
N SER A 3 -12.50 -8.52 -3.86
CA SER A 3 -12.67 -7.95 -2.51
C SER A 3 -11.54 -8.29 -1.52
N LEU A 4 -10.67 -9.24 -1.87
CA LEU A 4 -9.52 -9.72 -1.10
C LEU A 4 -8.20 -9.53 -1.87
N CYS A 5 -8.20 -8.80 -2.98
CA CYS A 5 -7.03 -8.54 -3.81
C CYS A 5 -7.15 -7.12 -4.39
N TRP A 6 -6.79 -6.16 -3.55
CA TRP A 6 -6.73 -4.72 -3.81
C TRP A 6 -5.45 -4.15 -3.20
N GLY A 7 -5.13 -2.90 -3.53
CA GLY A 7 -3.93 -2.21 -3.05
C GLY A 7 -3.31 -1.39 -4.18
N ILE A 8 -3.92 -0.24 -4.50
CA ILE A 8 -3.56 0.60 -5.64
C ILE A 8 -2.89 1.87 -5.11
N THR A 9 -1.61 2.05 -5.42
CA THR A 9 -0.77 3.18 -5.03
C THR A 9 0.44 3.23 -5.97
N ALA A 10 1.27 4.25 -5.84
CA ALA A 10 2.51 4.36 -6.58
C ALA A 10 3.41 3.13 -6.36
N SER A 11 3.82 2.44 -7.42
CA SER A 11 4.68 1.26 -7.30
C SER A 11 5.39 1.00 -8.61
N ASP A 12 6.35 0.09 -8.59
CA ASP A 12 6.85 -0.49 -9.82
C ASP A 12 5.77 -1.37 -10.47
N GLY A 13 6.00 -1.75 -11.72
CA GLY A 13 5.13 -2.63 -12.49
C GLY A 13 5.87 -3.32 -13.64
N PRO A 14 5.18 -4.18 -14.41
CA PRO A 14 5.82 -5.02 -15.43
C PRO A 14 6.55 -4.22 -16.53
N GLY A 15 6.02 -3.04 -16.86
CA GLY A 15 6.53 -2.22 -17.95
C GLY A 15 6.13 -2.72 -19.34
N GLU A 16 6.52 -1.94 -20.35
CA GLU A 16 5.98 -2.05 -21.71
C GLU A 16 6.32 -3.37 -22.42
N THR A 17 7.38 -4.07 -21.97
CA THR A 17 7.77 -5.39 -22.50
C THR A 17 6.71 -6.46 -22.26
N TYR A 18 5.81 -6.23 -21.30
CA TYR A 18 4.68 -7.11 -20.99
C TYR A 18 3.37 -6.69 -21.68
N ASN A 19 3.36 -5.64 -22.50
CA ASN A 19 2.17 -5.22 -23.23
C ASN A 19 1.68 -6.30 -24.19
N PHE A 20 0.38 -6.57 -24.21
CA PHE A 20 -0.23 -7.49 -25.17
C PHE A 20 -1.68 -7.13 -25.47
N GLY A 21 -2.05 -7.22 -26.75
CA GLY A 21 -3.39 -6.81 -27.20
C GLY A 21 -3.69 -5.36 -26.84
N ASP A 22 -4.73 -5.16 -26.04
CA ASP A 22 -5.18 -3.86 -25.53
C ASP A 22 -4.58 -3.48 -24.16
N LYS A 23 -3.79 -4.36 -23.55
CA LYS A 23 -3.24 -4.17 -22.19
C LYS A 23 -1.89 -3.47 -22.26
N LYS A 24 -1.79 -2.39 -21.49
CA LYS A 24 -0.58 -1.59 -21.31
C LYS A 24 -0.17 -1.64 -19.84
N PHE A 25 1.11 -1.85 -19.59
CA PHE A 25 1.72 -1.91 -18.27
C PHE A 25 2.81 -0.85 -18.15
N HIS A 26 2.95 -0.29 -16.96
CA HIS A 26 3.91 0.76 -16.64
C HIS A 26 5.03 0.22 -15.76
N ALA A 27 6.27 0.61 -16.05
CA ALA A 27 7.44 0.18 -15.27
C ALA A 27 7.43 0.80 -13.87
N TYR A 28 7.03 2.07 -13.77
CA TYR A 28 6.67 2.76 -12.54
C TYR A 28 5.49 3.67 -12.84
N ALA A 29 4.53 3.76 -11.92
CA ALA A 29 3.40 4.67 -12.07
C ALA A 29 2.82 5.07 -10.72
N GLY A 30 2.35 6.31 -10.61
CA GLY A 30 1.54 6.79 -9.49
C GLY A 30 0.10 6.26 -9.59
N ARG A 31 -0.10 4.95 -9.43
CA ARG A 31 -1.42 4.31 -9.56
C ARG A 31 -2.37 4.84 -8.48
N GLY A 32 -3.64 5.02 -8.83
CA GLY A 32 -4.67 5.53 -7.92
C GLY A 32 -6.08 5.22 -8.40
N THR A 33 -7.08 5.50 -7.57
CA THR A 33 -8.49 5.13 -7.79
C THR A 33 -9.40 6.34 -8.04
N SER A 34 -8.85 7.47 -8.52
CA SER A 34 -9.51 8.77 -8.63
C SER A 34 -10.69 8.85 -9.63
N GLY A 35 -11.32 7.73 -9.99
CA GLY A 35 -12.43 7.64 -10.92
C GLY A 35 -11.96 7.42 -12.36
N LYS A 36 -12.87 6.94 -13.22
CA LYS A 36 -12.56 6.52 -14.61
C LYS A 36 -11.89 7.62 -15.45
N GLU A 37 -12.18 8.88 -15.18
CA GLU A 37 -11.67 10.03 -15.94
C GLU A 37 -10.27 10.48 -15.49
N TYR A 38 -9.86 10.11 -14.28
CA TYR A 38 -8.59 10.54 -13.65
C TYR A 38 -7.66 9.36 -13.33
N ASN A 39 -8.08 8.13 -13.60
CA ASN A 39 -7.27 6.94 -13.41
C ASN A 39 -6.51 6.62 -14.71
N TYR A 40 -5.30 7.16 -14.80
CA TYR A 40 -4.46 7.02 -16.00
C TYR A 40 -3.57 5.77 -15.98
N PHE A 41 -3.45 5.08 -14.85
CA PHE A 41 -2.38 4.09 -14.63
C PHE A 41 -2.84 2.77 -13.99
N ASP A 42 -4.13 2.47 -13.97
CA ASP A 42 -4.59 1.14 -13.55
C ASP A 42 -4.30 0.10 -14.65
N ASP A 43 -3.20 -0.62 -14.45
CA ASP A 43 -2.72 -1.70 -15.31
C ASP A 43 -2.84 -3.08 -14.63
N GLY A 44 -3.62 -3.19 -13.55
CA GLY A 44 -3.77 -4.44 -12.79
C GLY A 44 -2.65 -4.75 -11.80
N THR A 45 -1.67 -3.85 -11.64
CA THR A 45 -0.60 -4.02 -10.65
C THR A 45 -1.10 -3.66 -9.25
N ILE A 46 -0.88 -4.58 -8.32
CA ILE A 46 -1.26 -4.46 -6.91
C ILE A 46 0.01 -4.32 -6.08
N ALA A 47 0.01 -3.33 -5.18
CA ALA A 47 1.03 -3.13 -4.17
C ALA A 47 0.52 -3.64 -2.81
N PRO A 48 1.00 -4.79 -2.29
CA PRO A 48 0.54 -5.35 -1.02
C PRO A 48 0.66 -4.38 0.16
N TYR A 49 1.69 -3.54 0.13
CA TYR A 49 1.95 -2.55 1.17
C TYR A 49 0.83 -1.50 1.28
N ALA A 50 0.11 -1.18 0.20
CA ALA A 50 -1.00 -0.24 0.23
C ALA A 50 -2.14 -0.72 1.15
N SER A 51 -2.49 -2.00 0.98
CA SER A 51 -3.54 -2.65 1.76
C SER A 51 -3.09 -2.85 3.20
N LEU A 52 -1.89 -3.41 3.41
CA LEU A 52 -1.40 -3.68 4.76
C LEU A 52 -1.16 -2.40 5.56
N SER A 53 -0.68 -1.32 4.94
CA SER A 53 -0.48 -0.04 5.64
C SER A 53 -1.80 0.65 6.01
N SER A 54 -2.92 0.20 5.45
CA SER A 54 -4.25 0.70 5.81
C SER A 54 -4.84 -0.01 7.03
N ILE A 55 -4.10 -0.93 7.67
CA ILE A 55 -4.58 -1.75 8.80
C ILE A 55 -5.15 -0.94 9.98
N PRO A 56 -4.65 0.26 10.36
CA PRO A 56 -5.25 1.01 11.46
C PRO A 56 -6.65 1.55 11.16
N PHE A 57 -7.04 1.63 9.88
CA PHE A 57 -8.30 2.23 9.48
C PHE A 57 -9.42 1.19 9.32
N THR A 58 -9.12 0.03 8.72
CA THR A 58 -10.11 -1.01 8.39
C THR A 58 -9.52 -2.42 8.57
N PRO A 59 -9.09 -2.79 9.79
CA PRO A 59 -8.42 -4.08 10.03
C PRO A 59 -9.25 -5.29 9.60
N GLU A 60 -10.58 -5.21 9.69
CA GLU A 60 -11.54 -6.23 9.28
C GLU A 60 -11.57 -6.48 7.75
N ILE A 61 -11.14 -5.50 6.95
CA ILE A 61 -11.00 -5.63 5.48
C ILE A 61 -9.56 -6.02 5.14
N VAL A 62 -8.59 -5.39 5.79
CA VAL A 62 -7.16 -5.55 5.51
C VAL A 62 -6.67 -6.95 5.86
N ILE A 63 -7.00 -7.48 7.04
CA ILE A 63 -6.49 -8.79 7.49
C ILE A 63 -6.91 -9.93 6.54
N PRO A 64 -8.20 -10.07 6.14
CA PRO A 64 -8.60 -11.07 5.15
C PRO A 64 -7.93 -10.87 3.78
N THR A 65 -7.75 -9.62 3.34
CA THR A 65 -7.08 -9.29 2.08
C THR A 65 -5.64 -9.82 2.07
N ILE A 66 -4.87 -9.50 3.11
CA ILE A 66 -3.46 -9.91 3.22
C ILE A 66 -3.31 -11.42 3.34
N ARG A 67 -4.20 -12.09 4.09
CA ARG A 67 -4.26 -13.56 4.12
C ARG A 67 -4.52 -14.15 2.74
N SER A 68 -5.51 -13.63 2.01
CA SER A 68 -5.81 -14.11 0.66
C SER A 68 -4.65 -13.92 -0.32
N MET A 69 -3.92 -12.80 -0.24
CA MET A 69 -2.72 -12.58 -1.05
C MET A 69 -1.63 -13.61 -0.76
N ILE A 70 -1.38 -13.92 0.52
CA ILE A 70 -0.42 -14.95 0.92
C ILE A 70 -0.88 -16.33 0.45
N ASP A 71 -2.15 -16.67 0.63
CA ASP A 71 -2.69 -17.99 0.26
C ASP A 71 -2.65 -18.22 -1.26
N LYS A 72 -2.96 -17.19 -2.06
CA LYS A 72 -2.99 -17.28 -3.53
C LYS A 72 -1.60 -17.32 -4.16
N ASN A 73 -0.63 -16.60 -3.61
CA ASN A 73 0.68 -16.42 -4.25
C ASN A 73 1.83 -17.13 -3.50
N GLY A 74 1.58 -17.62 -2.29
CA GLY A 74 2.55 -18.33 -1.45
C GLY A 74 3.81 -17.50 -1.17
N LYS A 75 4.97 -18.17 -1.18
CA LYS A 75 6.29 -17.54 -1.01
C LYS A 75 6.70 -16.66 -2.22
N GLY A 76 5.93 -16.65 -3.31
CA GLY A 76 6.27 -15.90 -4.52
C GLY A 76 6.28 -14.39 -4.34
N ILE A 77 5.61 -13.88 -3.31
CA ILE A 77 5.44 -12.45 -3.05
C ILE A 77 6.14 -12.00 -1.76
N TRP A 78 6.91 -12.89 -1.15
CA TRP A 78 7.53 -12.70 0.17
C TRP A 78 9.00 -13.10 0.15
N GLY A 79 9.88 -12.18 0.55
CA GLY A 79 11.31 -12.41 0.64
C GLY A 79 11.89 -12.08 2.02
N ARG A 80 13.18 -11.72 2.05
CA ARG A 80 13.94 -11.49 3.29
C ARG A 80 13.35 -10.40 4.20
N TYR A 81 12.76 -9.36 3.61
CA TYR A 81 12.25 -8.19 4.34
C TYR A 81 10.72 -8.09 4.39
N GLY A 82 10.01 -9.14 3.99
CA GLY A 82 8.54 -9.14 3.96
C GLY A 82 8.00 -9.25 2.54
N PHE A 83 6.85 -8.61 2.30
CA PHE A 83 6.29 -8.48 0.96
C PHE A 83 7.25 -7.74 0.04
N TYR A 84 7.34 -8.16 -1.22
CA TYR A 84 7.94 -7.33 -2.25
C TYR A 84 7.02 -6.17 -2.65
N ASP A 85 7.55 -5.23 -3.43
CA ASP A 85 6.86 -3.99 -3.82
C ASP A 85 5.46 -4.23 -4.42
N SER A 86 5.37 -5.07 -5.46
CA SER A 86 4.16 -5.17 -6.26
C SER A 86 4.03 -6.48 -7.05
N ILE A 87 2.80 -6.81 -7.43
CA ILE A 87 2.43 -8.01 -8.18
C ILE A 87 1.48 -7.65 -9.32
N ASN A 88 1.58 -8.37 -10.44
CA ASN A 88 0.61 -8.29 -11.53
C ASN A 88 0.23 -9.70 -12.01
N ASN A 89 -0.92 -10.17 -11.55
CA ASN A 89 -1.40 -11.54 -11.85
C ASN A 89 -1.83 -11.71 -13.31
N THR A 90 -2.13 -10.62 -14.03
CA THR A 90 -2.50 -10.67 -15.46
C THR A 90 -1.37 -11.22 -16.32
N VAL A 91 -0.12 -10.91 -15.94
CA VAL A 91 1.09 -11.32 -16.67
C VAL A 91 2.02 -12.20 -15.83
N ASN A 92 1.51 -12.72 -14.70
CA ASN A 92 2.27 -13.54 -13.75
C ASN A 92 3.63 -12.91 -13.38
N TRP A 93 3.59 -11.64 -12.99
CA TRP A 93 4.77 -10.83 -12.70
C TRP A 93 4.78 -10.43 -11.23
N VAL A 94 5.99 -10.38 -10.65
CA VAL A 94 6.26 -9.93 -9.29
C VAL A 94 7.49 -9.04 -9.36
N ASN A 95 7.39 -7.81 -8.84
CA ASN A 95 8.59 -7.04 -8.50
C ASN A 95 9.21 -7.70 -7.27
N ASN A 96 10.49 -8.03 -7.26
CA ASN A 96 11.18 -8.65 -6.11
C ASN A 96 12.07 -7.68 -5.32
N ASP A 97 11.92 -6.39 -5.53
CA ASP A 97 12.60 -5.32 -4.81
C ASP A 97 11.93 -5.00 -3.48
N PHE A 98 12.71 -4.33 -2.63
CA PHE A 98 12.26 -3.76 -1.36
C PHE A 98 12.54 -2.27 -1.37
N ILE A 99 11.48 -1.48 -1.41
CA ILE A 99 11.57 -0.02 -1.44
C ILE A 99 11.33 0.52 -0.03
N GLY A 100 12.25 1.38 0.45
CA GLY A 100 12.24 1.85 1.83
C GLY A 100 10.97 2.61 2.23
N ILE A 101 10.39 3.39 1.30
CA ILE A 101 9.13 4.11 1.55
C ILE A 101 7.93 3.17 1.72
N ASP A 102 7.96 2.01 1.06
CA ASP A 102 6.85 1.04 1.05
C ASP A 102 6.95 0.07 2.23
N GLN A 103 8.15 -0.43 2.50
CA GLN A 103 8.42 -1.27 3.67
C GLN A 103 8.28 -0.47 4.98
N GLY A 104 8.76 0.77 4.98
CA GLY A 104 8.72 1.64 6.15
C GLY A 104 7.28 1.90 6.61
N ILE A 105 6.40 2.34 5.70
CA ILE A 105 5.02 2.63 6.08
C ILE A 105 4.27 1.38 6.54
N MET A 106 4.52 0.23 5.91
CA MET A 106 3.92 -1.05 6.30
C MET A 106 4.26 -1.41 7.75
N LEU A 107 5.54 -1.31 8.13
CA LEU A 107 5.97 -1.57 9.51
C LEU A 107 5.36 -0.57 10.51
N LEU A 108 5.42 0.73 10.19
CA LEU A 108 4.93 1.79 11.08
C LEU A 108 3.42 1.67 11.33
N MET A 109 2.66 1.35 10.29
CA MET A 109 1.20 1.25 10.40
C MET A 109 0.75 -0.04 11.10
N ILE A 110 1.49 -1.15 10.96
CA ILE A 110 1.25 -2.34 11.78
C ILE A 110 1.45 -2.01 13.27
N GLU A 111 2.53 -1.31 13.62
CA GLU A 111 2.79 -0.98 15.03
C GLU A 111 1.78 0.05 15.57
N ASN A 112 1.39 1.05 14.78
CA ASN A 112 0.31 1.96 15.15
C ASN A 112 -1.01 1.23 15.39
N PHE A 113 -1.36 0.24 14.57
CA PHE A 113 -2.55 -0.57 14.81
C PHE A 113 -2.46 -1.38 16.10
N ARG A 114 -1.29 -1.92 16.43
CA ARG A 114 -1.10 -2.77 17.62
C ARG A 114 -1.11 -1.98 18.93
N THR A 115 -0.44 -0.83 18.95
CA THR A 115 -0.14 -0.10 20.20
C THR A 115 -0.29 1.41 20.11
N GLY A 116 -0.36 1.99 18.90
CA GLY A 116 -0.32 3.43 18.71
C GLY A 116 1.07 4.06 18.87
N LEU A 117 2.14 3.26 19.05
CA LEU A 117 3.46 3.74 19.46
C LEU A 117 3.99 4.94 18.65
N ILE A 118 3.90 4.89 17.32
CA ILE A 118 4.48 5.92 16.46
C ILE A 118 3.65 7.20 16.54
N TRP A 119 2.32 7.08 16.52
CA TRP A 119 1.43 8.21 16.72
C TRP A 119 1.63 8.87 18.08
N ASP A 120 1.66 8.09 19.17
CA ASP A 120 1.88 8.63 20.52
C ASP A 120 3.26 9.31 20.66
N TYR A 121 4.28 8.72 20.02
CA TYR A 121 5.62 9.28 20.04
C TYR A 121 5.72 10.61 19.27
N VAL A 122 5.07 10.73 18.11
CA VAL A 122 5.09 11.96 17.30
C VAL A 122 4.21 13.04 17.92
N MET A 123 3.00 12.68 18.38
CA MET A 123 1.98 13.64 18.82
C MET A 123 2.27 14.28 20.18
N LYS A 124 3.25 13.76 20.95
CA LYS A 124 3.72 14.41 22.18
C LYS A 124 4.74 15.53 21.95
N ASP A 125 5.24 15.73 20.72
CA ASP A 125 6.24 16.75 20.44
C ASP A 125 5.62 18.17 20.50
N PRO A 126 6.13 19.08 21.35
CA PRO A 126 5.59 20.43 21.49
C PRO A 126 5.63 21.26 20.19
N VAL A 127 6.60 21.00 19.31
CA VAL A 127 6.72 21.67 18.00
C VAL A 127 5.58 21.24 17.09
N ILE A 128 5.28 19.94 17.04
CA ILE A 128 4.14 19.40 16.27
C ILE A 128 2.83 19.94 16.81
N GLN A 129 2.63 19.91 18.14
CA GLN A 129 1.42 20.44 18.78
C GLN A 129 1.23 21.94 18.50
N SER A 130 2.30 22.73 18.60
CA SER A 130 2.26 24.17 18.27
C SER A 130 1.91 24.42 16.80
N GLY A 131 2.48 23.63 15.88
CA GLY A 131 2.19 23.71 14.45
C GLY A 131 0.72 23.41 14.13
N LEU A 132 0.19 22.31 14.67
CA LEU A 132 -1.22 21.93 14.52
C LEU A 132 -2.16 23.00 15.06
N GLY A 133 -1.86 23.55 16.24
CA GLY A 133 -2.64 24.63 16.85
C GLY A 133 -2.65 25.92 16.00
N LYS A 134 -1.50 26.30 15.42
CA LYS A 134 -1.42 27.46 14.50
C LYS A 134 -2.24 27.28 13.23
N LEU A 135 -2.39 26.05 12.76
CA LEU A 135 -3.16 25.70 11.57
C LEU A 135 -4.65 25.44 11.88
N GLY A 136 -5.07 25.51 13.15
CA GLY A 136 -6.46 25.30 13.56
C GLY A 136 -6.91 23.83 13.55
N PHE A 137 -5.99 22.87 13.63
CA PHE A 137 -6.34 21.46 13.80
C PHE A 137 -6.80 21.19 15.22
N GLU A 138 -7.82 20.34 15.36
CA GLU A 138 -8.35 19.89 16.64
C GLU A 138 -8.37 18.36 16.70
N TYR A 139 -8.21 17.81 17.90
CA TYR A 139 -8.53 16.41 18.13
C TYR A 139 -10.04 16.21 18.02
N LEU A 140 -10.46 15.20 17.27
CA LEU A 140 -11.85 14.77 17.29
C LEU A 140 -12.20 14.33 18.72
N LYS A 141 -13.29 14.86 19.26
CA LYS A 141 -13.85 14.35 20.52
C LYS A 141 -14.32 12.92 20.25
N GLN A 142 -13.70 11.96 20.94
CA GLN A 142 -14.16 10.56 20.96
C GLN A 142 -15.39 10.43 21.87
#